data_AF-A0A949Y9K5-F1
#
_entry.id   AF-A0A949Y9K5-F1
#
_cell.length_a   1.000
_cell.length_b   1.000
_cell.length_c   1.000
_cell.angle_alpha   90.00
_cell.angle_beta   90.00
_cell.angle_gamma   90.00
#
_symmetry.space_group_name_H-M   'P 1'
#
loop_
_entity.id
_entity.type
_entity.pdbx_description
1 polymer ?
#
loop_
_entity_poly.entity_id
_entity_poly.type
_entity_poly.pdbx_seq_one_letter_code
_entity_poly.pdbx_strand_id
1 'polypeptide(L)'
;NPDVTYAQYQEFCETRPPEVVANIAICLIHQTNYLLDQQIRRLERDFLIDGGFRERMTRARLQQRRQTEKEKSRHPSKKRHGDL
;
A
#
# COMPACT_ATOMS: atom_id res chain seq x y z
N ASN A 1 9.21 -0.88 -13.64
CA ASN A 1 8.58 -0.68 -14.95
C ASN A 1 9.60 -0.02 -15.84
N PRO A 2 10.02 -0.62 -16.95
CA PRO A 2 10.69 0.17 -17.99
C PRO A 2 9.73 1.31 -18.37
N ASP A 3 10.25 2.50 -18.58
CA ASP A 3 9.45 3.67 -18.93
C ASP A 3 8.61 3.34 -20.16
N VAL A 4 7.29 3.27 -19.97
CA VAL A 4 6.37 2.96 -21.05
C VAL A 4 6.36 4.16 -21.98
N THR A 5 6.72 3.96 -23.25
CA THR A 5 6.85 5.04 -24.23
C THR A 5 5.78 4.91 -25.31
N TYR A 6 5.47 6.03 -25.98
CA TYR A 6 4.51 6.06 -27.09
C TYR A 6 4.84 5.03 -28.19
N ALA A 7 6.13 4.77 -28.43
CA ALA A 7 6.60 3.80 -29.43
C ALA A 7 5.98 2.39 -29.23
N GLN A 8 5.62 2.02 -28.00
CA GLN A 8 4.98 0.73 -27.70
C GLN A 8 3.50 0.67 -28.10
N TYR A 9 2.85 1.83 -28.26
CA TYR A 9 1.46 1.96 -28.68
C TYR A 9 1.32 2.46 -30.11
N GLN A 10 2.43 2.85 -30.75
CA GLN A 10 2.45 3.47 -32.06
C GLN A 10 1.73 2.61 -33.11
N GLU A 11 2.02 1.30 -33.18
CA GLU A 11 1.33 0.38 -34.09
C GLU A 11 -0.19 0.37 -33.85
N PHE A 12 -0.62 0.41 -32.60
CA PHE A 12 -2.04 0.43 -32.26
C PHE A 12 -2.73 1.73 -32.68
N CYS A 13 -2.03 2.86 -32.50
CA CYS A 13 -2.52 4.20 -32.83
C CYS A 13 -2.52 4.47 -34.35
N GLU A 14 -1.55 3.95 -35.10
CA GLU A 14 -1.41 4.18 -36.54
C GLU A 14 -2.23 3.21 -37.39
N THR A 15 -2.62 2.05 -36.86
CA THR A 15 -3.46 1.06 -37.58
C THR A 15 -4.97 1.33 -37.48
N ARG A 16 -5.39 2.34 -36.74
CA ARG A 16 -6.80 2.67 -36.48
C ARG A 16 -7.12 4.13 -36.86
N PRO A 17 -8.36 4.43 -37.26
CA PRO A 17 -8.78 5.82 -37.47
C PRO A 17 -8.56 6.67 -36.20
N PRO A 18 -8.13 7.93 -36.32
CA PRO A 18 -7.89 8.80 -35.18
C PRO A 18 -9.08 8.92 -34.22
N GLU A 19 -10.30 8.90 -34.74
CA GLU A 19 -11.54 9.00 -33.97
C GLU A 19 -11.74 7.77 -33.07
N VAL A 20 -11.37 6.59 -33.56
CA VAL A 20 -11.47 5.33 -32.80
C VAL A 20 -10.45 5.35 -31.67
N VAL A 21 -9.22 5.76 -31.94
CA VAL A 21 -8.16 5.88 -30.93
C VAL A 21 -8.54 6.89 -29.86
N ALA A 22 -9.09 8.05 -30.26
CA ALA A 22 -9.57 9.07 -29.34
C ALA A 22 -10.69 8.55 -28.43
N ASN A 23 -11.67 7.85 -28.97
CA ASN A 23 -12.76 7.26 -28.17
C ASN A 23 -12.24 6.24 -27.16
N ILE A 24 -11.28 5.40 -27.56
CA ILE A 24 -10.64 4.44 -26.66
C ILE A 24 -9.90 5.16 -25.53
N ALA A 25 -9.11 6.20 -25.86
CA ALA A 25 -8.41 7.00 -24.87
C ALA A 25 -9.38 7.65 -23.87
N ILE A 26 -10.49 8.21 -24.35
CA ILE A 26 -11.55 8.78 -23.50
C ILE A 26 -12.12 7.72 -22.57
N CYS A 27 -12.45 6.52 -23.06
CA CYS A 27 -12.93 5.42 -22.22
C CYS A 27 -11.91 5.02 -21.16
N LEU A 28 -10.62 4.96 -21.50
CA LEU A 28 -9.54 4.62 -20.55
C LEU A 28 -9.37 5.69 -19.47
N ILE A 29 -9.48 6.97 -19.84
CA ILE A 29 -9.44 8.09 -18.88
C ILE A 29 -10.59 7.97 -17.88
N HIS A 30 -11.82 7.74 -18.34
CA HIS A 30 -12.97 7.59 -17.46
C HIS A 30 -12.84 6.38 -16.52
N GLN A 31 -12.37 5.24 -17.04
CA GLN A 31 -12.11 4.05 -16.23
C GLN A 31 -11.03 4.33 -15.16
N THR A 32 -9.96 5.01 -15.55
CA THR A 32 -8.87 5.35 -14.62
C THR A 32 -9.35 6.31 -13.54
N ASN A 33 -10.15 7.33 -13.89
CA ASN A 33 -10.74 8.26 -12.92
C ASN A 33 -11.65 7.52 -11.93
N TYR A 34 -12.50 6.61 -12.42
CA TYR A 34 -13.35 5.79 -11.55
C TYR A 34 -12.51 4.94 -10.58
N LEU A 35 -11.43 4.32 -11.04
CA LEU A 35 -10.54 3.53 -10.19
C LEU A 35 -9.82 4.40 -9.16
N LEU A 36 -9.35 5.59 -9.54
CA LEU A 36 -8.74 6.54 -8.62
C LEU A 36 -9.72 6.96 -7.52
N ASP A 37 -10.96 7.26 -7.87
CA ASP A 37 -12.01 7.58 -6.90
C ASP A 37 -12.27 6.42 -5.95
N GLN A 38 -12.31 5.18 -6.46
CA GLN A 38 -12.49 4.00 -5.62
C GLN A 38 -11.31 3.79 -4.66
N GLN A 39 -10.09 4.05 -5.11
CA GLN A 39 -8.88 3.96 -4.29
C GLN A 39 -8.88 5.01 -3.17
N ILE A 40 -9.28 6.25 -3.48
CA ILE A 40 -9.44 7.32 -2.48
C ILE A 40 -10.49 6.93 -1.44
N ARG A 41 -11.70 6.51 -1.89
CA ARG A 41 -12.77 6.08 -0.98
C ARG A 41 -12.36 4.89 -0.11
N ARG A 42 -11.57 3.97 -0.65
CA ARG A 42 -11.01 2.86 0.12
C ARG A 42 -10.06 3.37 1.19
N LEU A 43 -9.13 4.26 0.82
CA LEU A 43 -8.18 4.84 1.75
C LEU A 43 -8.89 5.61 2.88
N GLU A 44 -9.94 6.36 2.56
CA GLU A 44 -10.80 7.06 3.53
C GLU A 44 -11.48 6.08 4.49
N ARG A 45 -12.09 5.00 3.97
CA ARG A 45 -12.70 3.96 4.83
C ARG A 45 -11.68 3.30 5.73
N ASP A 46 -10.53 2.92 5.19
CA ASP A 46 -9.45 2.30 5.96
C ASP A 46 -8.93 3.27 7.04
N PHE A 47 -8.92 4.58 6.76
CA PHE A 47 -8.58 5.60 7.74
C PHE A 47 -9.64 5.74 8.85
N LEU A 48 -10.93 5.68 8.51
CA LEU A 48 -12.03 5.75 9.49
C LEU A 48 -12.12 4.50 10.39
N ILE A 49 -11.88 3.31 9.85
CA ILE A 49 -12.01 2.04 10.58
C ILE A 49 -10.76 1.73 11.39
N ASP A 50 -9.59 1.77 10.76
CA ASP A 50 -8.33 1.30 11.36
C ASP A 50 -7.45 2.45 11.89
N GLY A 51 -7.86 3.69 11.65
CA GLY A 51 -7.04 4.87 11.91
C GLY A 51 -5.95 5.09 10.87
N GLY A 52 -5.24 6.21 11.02
CA GLY A 52 -4.14 6.57 10.14
C GLY A 52 -2.97 5.57 10.21
N PHE A 53 -2.08 5.61 9.20
CA PHE A 53 -0.87 4.78 9.16
C PHE A 53 -0.04 4.91 10.45
N ARG A 54 0.03 6.12 11.03
CA ARG A 54 0.75 6.40 12.28
C ARG A 54 0.14 5.65 13.48
N GLU A 55 -1.18 5.57 13.57
CA GLU A 55 -1.88 4.87 14.64
C GLU A 55 -1.65 3.36 14.54
N ARG A 56 -1.79 2.82 13.32
CA ARG A 56 -1.50 1.40 13.02
C ARG A 56 -0.05 1.04 13.37
N MET A 57 0.92 1.86 12.96
CA MET A 57 2.34 1.66 13.30
C MET A 57 2.61 1.75 14.80
N THR A 58 1.94 2.68 15.50
CA THR A 58 2.08 2.81 16.96
C THR A 58 1.53 1.57 17.67
N ARG A 59 0.36 1.09 17.27
CA ARG A 59 -0.25 -0.14 17.78
C ARG A 59 0.65 -1.36 17.55
N ALA A 60 1.22 -1.50 16.35
CA ALA A 60 2.17 -2.56 16.02
C ALA A 60 3.42 -2.52 16.91
N ARG A 61 4.01 -1.33 17.11
CA ARG A 61 5.17 -1.14 17.99
C ARG A 61 4.87 -1.52 19.44
N LEU A 62 3.70 -1.13 19.96
CA LEU A 62 3.28 -1.48 21.31
C LEU A 62 3.05 -2.99 21.48
N GLN A 63 2.48 -3.66 20.48
CA GLN A 63 2.33 -5.12 20.48
C GLN A 63 3.68 -5.84 20.51
N GLN A 64 4.63 -5.41 19.66
CA GLN A 64 6.00 -5.92 19.65
C GLN A 64 6.66 -5.79 21.02
N ARG A 65 6.59 -4.60 21.65
CA ARG A 65 7.14 -4.38 23.00
C ARG A 65 6.55 -5.35 24.03
N ARG A 66 5.23 -5.51 24.04
CA ARG A 66 4.53 -6.45 24.95
C ARG A 66 4.94 -7.92 24.71
N GLN A 67 5.21 -8.30 23.47
CA GLN A 67 5.69 -9.65 23.15
C GLN A 67 7.09 -9.87 23.71
N THR A 68 8.01 -8.91 23.51
CA THR A 68 9.38 -8.97 24.05
C THR A 68 9.38 -9.03 25.58
N GLU A 69 8.51 -8.29 26.26
CA GLU A 69 8.37 -8.35 27.72
C GLU A 69 7.84 -9.70 28.21
N LYS A 70 6.86 -10.30 27.53
CA LYS A 70 6.34 -11.64 27.84
C LYS A 70 7.37 -12.75 27.62
N GLU A 71 8.24 -12.59 26.63
CA GLU A 71 9.31 -13.54 26.34
C GLU A 71 10.42 -13.46 27.40
N LYS A 72 10.74 -12.25 27.85
CA LYS A 72 11.69 -11.99 28.95
C LYS A 72 11.20 -12.48 30.31
N SER A 73 9.88 -12.45 30.56
CA SER A 73 9.30 -13.02 31.79
C SER A 73 9.14 -14.55 31.73
N ARG A 74 9.01 -15.14 30.54
CA ARG A 74 9.00 -16.61 30.32
C ARG A 74 10.38 -17.26 30.45
N HIS A 75 11.46 -16.51 30.26
CA HIS A 75 12.83 -16.96 30.52
C HIS A 75 13.52 -15.98 31.47
N PRO A 76 13.31 -16.11 32.79
CA PRO A 76 14.05 -15.31 33.75
C PRO A 76 15.53 -15.68 33.65
N SER A 77 16.32 -14.78 33.08
CA SER A 77 17.78 -14.89 33.07
C SER A 77 18.23 -15.14 34.51
N LYS A 78 18.85 -16.31 34.75
CA LYS A 78 19.48 -16.69 36.02
C LYS A 78 20.30 -15.49 36.52
N LYS A 79 19.84 -14.84 37.59
CA LYS A 79 20.66 -13.90 38.34
C LYS A 79 21.92 -14.66 38.74
N ARG A 80 23.08 -14.27 38.21
CA ARG A 80 24.36 -14.73 38.74
C ARG A 80 24.45 -14.19 40.16
N HIS A 81 24.11 -15.03 41.13
CA HIS A 81 24.57 -14.90 42.50
C HIS A 81 26.09 -15.04 42.42
N GLY A 82 26.78 -13.91 42.55
CA GLY A 82 28.20 -13.87 42.87
C GLY A 82 28.27 -13.18 44.21
N ASP A 83 28.01 -13.95 45.27
CA ASP A 83 28.49 -13.62 46.59
C ASP A 83 30.02 -13.75 46.59
N LEU A 84 30.65 -12.91 47.42
CA LEU A 84 32.06 -12.87 47.82
C LEU A 84 33.00 -12.06 46.90
#